data_AF-A0A2W4CRG4-F1
#
_entry.id   AF-A0A2W4CRG4-F1
#
_cell.length_a   1.000
_cell.length_b   1.000
_cell.length_c   1.000
_cell.angle_alpha   90.00
_cell.angle_beta   90.00
_cell.angle_gamma   90.00
#
_symmetry.space_group_name_H-M   'P 1'
#
loop_
_entity.id
_entity.type
_entity.pdbx_description
1 polymer ?
#
loop_
_entity_poly.entity_id
_entity_poly.type
_entity_poly.pdbx_seq_one_letter_code
_entity_poly.pdbx_strand_id
1 'polypeptide(L)' 'MTADRKKEAREKFLLGGIVVRAGLSKADRAFLLGGLLELARIAPSSFEHRRLRGIGEEAFKVPTLDGGTPLMVEAAE' A
#
# COMPACT_ATOMS: atom_id res chain seq x y z
N MET A 1 6.51 12.10 -26.40
CA MET A 1 5.26 11.37 -26.70
C MET A 1 5.30 9.91 -26.27
N THR A 2 6.16 9.04 -26.81
CA THR A 2 6.17 7.59 -26.45
C THR A 2 6.80 7.30 -25.08
N ALA A 3 7.81 8.07 -24.68
CA ALA A 3 8.49 7.93 -23.39
C ALA A 3 7.59 8.33 -22.21
N ASP A 4 6.79 9.39 -22.36
CA ASP A 4 5.89 9.91 -21.33
C ASP A 4 4.79 8.88 -21.00
N ARG A 5 4.21 8.26 -22.02
CA ARG A 5 3.22 7.18 -21.84
C ARG A 5 3.79 5.98 -21.10
N LYS A 6 5.05 5.61 -21.37
CA LYS A 6 5.73 4.50 -20.68
C LYS A 6 5.94 4.81 -19.19
N LYS A 7 6.30 6.06 -18.87
CA LYS A 7 6.47 6.53 -17.48
C LYS A 7 5.14 6.51 -16.73
N GLU A 8 4.08 7.07 -17.31
CA GLU A 8 2.75 7.07 -16.71
C GLU A 8 2.21 5.65 -16.44
N ALA A 9 2.39 4.74 -17.40
CA ALA A 9 1.98 3.35 -17.22
C ALA A 9 2.74 2.67 -16.07
N ARG A 10 4.04 2.96 -15.95
CA ARG A 10 4.87 2.44 -14.86
C ARG A 10 4.43 2.99 -13.50
N GLU A 11 4.15 4.28 -13.40
CA GLU A 11 3.68 4.91 -12.17
C GLU A 11 2.34 4.32 -11.71
N LYS A 12 1.38 4.19 -12.64
CA LYS A 12 0.08 3.54 -12.36
C LYS A 12 0.24 2.09 -11.91
N PHE A 13 1.16 1.34 -12.53
CA PHE A 13 1.48 -0.03 -12.13
C PHE A 13 2.04 -0.10 -10.70
N LEU A 14 2.99 0.77 -10.36
CA LEU A 14 3.58 0.81 -9.02
C LEU A 14 2.53 1.13 -7.96
N LEU A 15 1.67 2.13 -8.20
CA LEU A 15 0.57 2.49 -7.30
C LEU A 15 -0.42 1.31 -7.12
N GLY A 16 -0.77 0.63 -8.21
CA GLY A 16 -1.60 -0.59 -8.14
C GLY A 16 -0.93 -1.71 -7.32
N GLY A 17 0.39 -1.86 -7.43
CA GLY A 17 1.16 -2.85 -6.66
C GLY A 17 1.09 -2.63 -5.14
N ILE A 18 0.95 -1.38 -4.67
CA ILE A 18 0.79 -1.05 -3.25
C ILE A 18 -0.54 -1.62 -2.72
N VAL A 19 -1.62 -1.46 -3.48
CA VAL A 19 -2.95 -1.96 -3.12
C VAL A 19 -2.95 -3.49 -3.03
N VAL A 20 -2.30 -4.16 -3.97
CA VAL A 20 -2.16 -5.63 -3.95
C VAL A 20 -1.36 -6.10 -2.72
N ARG A 21 -0.23 -5.45 -2.43
CA ARG A 21 0.61 -5.75 -1.25
C ARG A 21 -0.15 -5.55 0.07
N ALA A 22 -1.05 -4.57 0.13
CA ALA A 22 -1.91 -4.35 1.29
C ALA A 22 -3.03 -5.39 1.43
N GLY A 23 -3.13 -6.38 0.53
CA GLY A 23 -4.21 -7.40 0.54
C GLY A 23 -5.56 -6.87 0.07
N LEU A 24 -5.59 -5.70 -0.58
CA LEU A 24 -6.82 -4.99 -0.95
C LEU A 24 -7.17 -5.14 -2.44
N SER A 25 -6.61 -6.14 -3.13
CA SER A 25 -6.84 -6.35 -4.57
C SER A 25 -8.29 -6.60 -4.95
N LYS A 26 -9.11 -7.07 -4.00
CA LYS A 26 -10.55 -7.32 -4.15
C LYS A 26 -11.43 -6.24 -3.50
N ALA A 27 -10.83 -5.21 -2.92
CA ALA A 27 -11.58 -4.14 -2.26
C ALA A 27 -12.34 -3.29 -3.28
N ASP A 28 -13.46 -2.72 -2.85
CA ASP A 28 -14.23 -1.77 -3.65
C ASP A 28 -13.40 -0.52 -4.00
N ARG A 29 -13.58 -0.02 -5.22
CA ARG A 29 -12.77 1.10 -5.74
C ARG A 29 -13.11 2.43 -5.05
N ALA A 30 -14.38 2.65 -4.70
CA ALA A 30 -14.78 3.86 -3.99
C ALA A 30 -14.25 3.83 -2.55
N PHE A 31 -14.26 2.67 -1.90
CA PHE A 31 -13.61 2.47 -0.59
C PHE A 31 -12.12 2.83 -0.63
N LEU A 32 -11.37 2.29 -1.60
CA LEU A 32 -9.95 2.59 -1.76
C LEU A 32 -9.69 4.09 -1.99
N LEU A 33 -10.45 4.70 -2.91
CA LEU A 33 -10.30 6.12 -3.20
C LEU A 33 -10.63 6.98 -1.98
N GLY A 34 -11.70 6.66 -1.24
CA GLY A 34 -12.07 7.36 -0.01
C GLY A 34 -10.96 7.33 1.03
N GLY A 35 -10.37 6.15 1.28
CA GLY A 35 -9.23 6.02 2.18
C GLY A 35 -8.00 6.81 1.72
N LEU A 36 -7.67 6.78 0.42
CA LEU A 36 -6.57 7.57 -0.14
C LEU A 36 -6.79 9.08 -0.01
N LEU A 37 -8.03 9.55 -0.12
CA LEU A 37 -8.38 10.96 0.07
C LEU A 37 -8.25 11.40 1.53
N GLU A 38 -8.62 10.53 2.48
CA GLU A 38 -8.33 10.75 3.91
C GLU A 38 -6.81 10.85 4.14
N LEU A 39 -6.03 9.92 3.57
CA LEU A 39 -4.56 9.95 3.67
C LEU A 39 -3.95 11.22 3.07
N ALA A 40 -4.50 11.72 1.95
CA ALA A 40 -4.00 12.92 1.29
C ALA A 40 -4.16 14.20 2.13
N ARG A 41 -5.03 14.18 3.15
CA ARG A 41 -5.23 15.31 4.08
C ARG A 41 -4.21 15.34 5.22
N ILE A 42 -3.47 14.25 5.42
CA ILE A 42 -2.49 14.15 6.50
C ILE A 42 -1.26 15.00 6.15
N ALA A 43 -0.85 15.88 7.09
CA ALA A 43 0.31 16.73 6.89
C ALA A 43 1.62 15.91 6.79
N PRO A 44 2.51 16.15 5.79
CA PRO A 44 3.73 15.37 5.56
C PRO A 44 4.72 15.29 6.74
N SER A 45 4.65 16.24 7.68
CA SER A 45 5.49 16.31 8.88
C SER A 45 4.76 15.90 10.16
N SER A 46 3.49 15.48 10.07
CA SER A 46 2.73 15.01 11.22
C SER A 46 3.30 13.71 11.78
N PHE A 47 3.02 13.45 13.05
CA PHE A 47 3.31 12.15 13.67
C PHE A 47 2.60 11.01 12.91
N GLU A 48 1.36 11.23 12.51
CA GLU A 48 0.56 10.24 11.79
C GLU A 48 1.19 9.85 10.45
N HIS A 49 1.63 10.83 9.66
CA HIS A 49 2.35 10.57 8.41
C HIS A 49 3.61 9.72 8.65
N ARG A 50 4.41 10.05 9.67
CA ARG A 50 5.61 9.26 10.03
C ARG A 50 5.25 7.84 10.47
N ARG A 51 4.20 7.68 11.27
CA ARG A 51 3.73 6.36 11.73
C ARG A 51 3.29 5.49 10.54
N LEU A 52 2.44 6.01 9.66
CA LEU A 52 1.94 5.30 8.49
C LEU A 52 3.08 4.93 7.53
N ARG A 53 4.03 5.85 7.34
CA ARG A 53 5.26 5.58 6.56
C ARG A 53 6.05 4.42 7.16
N GLY A 54 6.28 4.41 8.48
CA GLY A 54 7.01 3.32 9.15
C GLY A 54 6.33 1.96 8.97
N ILE A 55 5.00 1.91 9.10
CA ILE A 55 4.23 0.68 8.83
C ILE A 55 4.43 0.22 7.38
N GLY A 56 4.36 1.15 6.42
CA GLY A 56 4.59 0.85 5.00
C GLY A 56 6.00 0.31 4.74
N GLU A 57 7.03 0.93 5.32
CA GLU A 57 8.43 0.51 5.18
C GLU A 57 8.63 -0.93 5.66
N GLU A 58 8.04 -1.33 6.80
CA GLU A 58 8.10 -2.71 7.28
C GLU A 58 7.34 -3.68 6.34
N ALA A 59 6.16 -3.31 5.86
CA ALA A 59 5.40 -4.13 4.91
C ALA A 59 6.11 -4.35 3.56
N PHE A 60 7.02 -3.45 3.18
CA PHE A 60 7.88 -3.63 1.99
C PHE A 60 9.07 -4.54 2.24
N LYS A 61 9.59 -4.62 3.47
CA LYS A 61 10.71 -5.52 3.83
C LYS A 61 10.28 -6.98 3.90
N VAL A 62 9.03 -7.23 4.32
CA VAL A 62 8.49 -8.59 4.38
C VAL A 62 8.31 -9.15 2.97
N PRO A 63 8.91 -10.30 2.63
CA PRO A 63 8.59 -11.03 1.41
C PRO A 63 7.11 -11.41 1.45
N THR A 64 6.30 -10.80 0.58
CA THR A 64 4.92 -11.23 0.41
C THR A 64 4.96 -12.59 -0.27
N LEU A 65 4.72 -13.66 0.48
CA LEU A 65 4.40 -14.95 -0.10
C LEU A 65 3.12 -14.74 -0.91
N ASP A 66 3.21 -14.93 -2.22
CA ASP A 66 2.08 -14.83 -3.12
C ASP A 66 0.96 -15.75 -2.62
N GLY A 67 -0.13 -15.15 -2.15
CA GLY A 67 -1.40 -15.80 -1.90
C GLY A 67 -1.51 -16.63 -0.62
N GLY A 68 -1.95 -16.00 0.47
CA GLY A 68 -2.69 -16.69 1.54
C GLY A 68 -2.13 -16.49 2.94
N THR A 69 -2.74 -15.55 3.66
CA THR A 69 -2.80 -15.43 5.13
C THR A 69 -1.48 -15.16 5.87
N PRO A 70 -1.39 -14.11 6.70
CA PRO A 70 -0.35 -14.04 7.71
C PRO A 70 -0.59 -15.19 8.70
N LEU A 71 0.40 -16.07 8.85
CA LEU A 71 0.51 -16.95 10.00
C LEU A 71 0.47 -16.07 11.25
N MET A 72 -0.68 -16.08 11.94
CA MET A 72 -0.71 -15.64 13.32
C MET A 72 0.17 -16.63 14.07
N VAL A 73 1.32 -16.15 14.54
CA VAL A 73 2.13 -16.89 15.51
C VAL A 73 1.34 -16.83 16.81
N GLU A 74 0.53 -17.86 17.07
CA GLU A 74 0.09 -18.17 18.42
C GLU A 74 1.34 -18.49 19.24
N ALA A 75 1.78 -17.51 20.03
CA ALA A 75 2.68 -17.77 21.14
C ALA A 75 1.85 -18.38 22.26
N ALA A 76 1.83 -19.71 22.31
CA ALA A 76 1.62 -20.45 23.54
C ALA A 76 2.97 -20.54 24.25
N GLU A 77 3.12 -19.81 25.36
CA GLU A 77 3.42 -20.33 26.71
C GLU A 77 3.27 -19.20 27.73
#